data_AF-A0A924BDL0-F1
#
_entry.id   AF-A0A924BDL0-F1
#
_cell.length_a   1.000
_cell.length_b   1.000
_cell.length_c   1.000
_cell.angle_alpha   90.00
_cell.angle_beta   90.00
_cell.angle_gamma   90.00
#
_symmetry.space_group_name_H-M   'P 1'
#
loop_
_entity.id
_entity.type
_entity.pdbx_description
1 polymer ?
#
loop_
_entity_poly.entity_id
_entity_poly.type
_entity_poly.pdbx_seq_one_letter_code
_entity_poly.pdbx_strand_id
1 'polypeptide(L)'
;MDYRQEVASYTAKVGFENEADIQIKLEIIIDNIYHIENISLKKVNVGAGYNQVDKRPVDKYKTFWSIPNSICETLKLYTGETLPVGIKNLKDNRRMFLDEIDKSKVDELLKFFSDNRTLIFNDVLRVRGALSADWLLVTRKNDAVIDWILKDINFVCNFFAKGSVEVTNKGNLKIGRMTAQRKGGTPDPKSLQFKLNPLDLFE
;
A
#
# COMPACT_ATOMS: atom_id res chain seq x y z
N MET A 1 19.19 34.08 17.72
CA MET A 1 19.51 32.81 18.38
C MET A 1 19.95 31.90 17.25
N ASP A 2 21.26 31.62 17.16
CA ASP A 2 21.80 30.76 16.10
C ASP A 2 21.57 29.31 16.49
N TYR A 3 20.57 28.68 15.88
CA TYR A 3 20.32 27.26 16.05
C TYR A 3 21.37 26.48 15.25
N ARG A 4 22.24 25.77 15.94
CA ARG A 4 23.20 24.86 15.32
C ARG A 4 22.47 23.57 14.98
N GLN A 5 22.17 23.37 13.70
CA GLN A 5 21.60 22.12 13.19
C GLN A 5 22.74 21.23 12.70
N GLU A 6 22.86 20.03 13.27
CA GLU A 6 23.84 19.03 12.84
C GLU A 6 23.13 17.71 12.58
N VAL A 7 23.48 17.06 11.46
CA VAL A 7 23.11 15.67 11.22
C VAL A 7 24.02 14.81 12.08
N ALA A 8 23.47 14.26 13.17
CA ALA A 8 24.26 13.48 14.12
C ALA A 8 24.66 12.12 13.53
N SER A 9 23.73 11.45 12.85
CA SER A 9 23.97 10.19 12.17
C SER A 9 22.88 9.89 11.14
N TYR A 10 23.19 9.01 10.17
CA TYR A 10 22.18 8.36 9.35
C TYR A 10 22.40 6.85 9.34
N THR A 11 21.31 6.08 9.32
CA THR A 11 21.35 4.64 9.08
C THR A 11 20.44 4.32 7.90
N ALA A 12 20.99 3.65 6.89
CA ALA A 12 20.24 3.11 5.76
C ALA A 12 20.04 1.61 5.97
N LYS A 13 18.81 1.17 6.23
CA LYS A 13 18.46 -0.25 6.25
C LYS A 13 17.77 -0.64 4.96
N VAL A 14 18.32 -1.63 4.27
CA VAL A 14 17.65 -2.31 3.16
C VAL A 14 16.83 -3.45 3.76
N GLY A 15 15.50 -3.38 3.64
CA GLY A 15 14.64 -4.46 4.13
C GLY A 15 14.71 -5.66 3.19
N PHE A 16 15.20 -6.80 3.68
CA PHE A 16 15.41 -8.00 2.86
C PHE A 16 14.15 -8.81 2.53
N GLU A 17 12.97 -8.50 3.09
CA GLU A 17 11.80 -9.37 2.89
C GLU A 17 10.57 -8.76 2.21
N ASN A 18 10.38 -7.43 2.15
CA ASN A 18 9.37 -6.80 1.29
C ASN A 18 9.67 -5.29 1.21
N GLU A 19 9.97 -4.76 0.02
CA GLU A 19 9.60 -3.39 -0.43
C GLU A 19 9.98 -2.17 0.43
N ALA A 20 10.97 -2.28 1.30
CA ALA A 20 11.65 -1.12 1.86
C ALA A 20 12.89 -0.82 1.01
N ASP A 21 12.68 -0.08 -0.08
CA ASP A 21 13.74 0.72 -0.69
C ASP A 21 14.18 1.70 0.40
N ILE A 22 15.32 1.41 1.03
CA ILE A 22 16.08 2.21 2.00
C ILE A 22 15.24 3.08 2.96
N GLN A 23 15.19 2.68 4.23
CA GLN A 23 14.76 3.58 5.29
C GLN A 23 15.94 4.38 5.83
N ILE A 24 15.86 5.70 5.76
CA ILE A 24 16.83 6.62 6.36
C ILE A 24 16.26 7.11 7.68
N LYS A 25 17.00 6.86 8.77
CA LYS A 25 16.78 7.50 10.06
C LYS A 25 17.69 8.73 10.15
N LEU A 26 17.11 9.92 10.26
CA LEU A 26 17.85 11.17 10.46
C LEU A 26 17.78 11.57 11.93
N GLU A 27 18.93 11.72 12.59
CA GLU A 27 19.01 12.24 13.95
C GLU A 27 19.42 13.72 13.92
N ILE A 28 18.52 14.61 14.32
CA ILE A 28 18.75 16.06 14.39
C ILE A 28 18.83 16.45 15.87
N ILE A 29 19.87 17.19 16.25
CA ILE A 29 19.99 17.74 17.60
C ILE A 29 19.66 19.23 17.55
N ILE A 30 18.62 19.65 18.28
CA ILE A 30 18.25 21.06 18.47
C ILE A 30 18.17 21.30 19.98
N ASP A 31 19.00 22.20 20.51
CA ASP A 31 19.03 22.51 21.96
C ASP A 31 19.13 21.26 22.86
N ASN A 32 19.98 20.29 22.46
CA ASN A 32 20.16 18.98 23.10
C ASN A 32 18.96 18.01 23.03
N ILE A 33 17.96 18.29 22.18
CA ILE A 33 16.82 17.42 21.92
C ILE A 33 17.05 16.65 20.62
N TYR A 34 16.92 15.32 20.68
CA TYR A 34 16.99 14.45 19.51
C TYR A 34 15.64 14.41 18.79
N HIS A 35 15.66 14.76 17.51
CA HIS A 35 14.57 14.52 16.58
C HIS A 35 14.95 13.39 15.64
N ILE A 36 14.01 12.49 15.39
CA ILE A 36 14.20 11.34 14.51
C ILE A 36 13.19 11.45 13.37
N GLU A 37 13.66 11.43 12.13
CA GLU A 37 12.80 11.38 10.95
C GLU A 37 13.11 10.15 10.10
N ASN A 38 12.05 9.46 9.68
CA ASN A 38 12.11 8.28 8.84
C ASN A 38 11.71 8.62 7.40
N ILE A 39 12.58 8.34 6.43
CA ILE A 39 12.29 8.52 5.01
C ILE A 39 12.12 7.16 4.35
N SER A 40 10.98 6.94 3.69
CA SER A 40 10.76 5.80 2.79
C SER A 40 11.13 6.20 1.36
N LEU A 41 11.89 5.37 0.65
CA LEU A 41 12.13 5.56 -0.78
C LEU A 41 11.16 4.73 -1.62
N LYS A 42 10.87 5.22 -2.83
CA LYS A 42 10.35 4.41 -3.93
C LYS A 42 11.02 4.82 -5.23
N LYS A 43 11.68 3.87 -5.89
CA LYS A 43 12.24 4.07 -7.22
C LYS A 43 11.21 3.69 -8.28
N VAL A 44 10.97 4.58 -9.25
CA VAL A 44 10.02 4.33 -10.33
C VAL A 44 10.64 4.66 -11.68
N ASN A 45 10.44 3.77 -12.66
CA ASN A 45 10.74 4.04 -14.05
C ASN A 45 9.48 4.57 -14.73
N VAL A 46 9.59 5.55 -15.63
CA VAL A 46 8.43 6.22 -16.26
C VAL A 46 7.48 5.25 -16.98
N GLY A 47 7.97 4.08 -17.44
CA GLY A 47 7.15 3.03 -18.06
C GLY A 47 6.50 2.01 -17.10
N ALA A 48 6.76 2.07 -15.79
CA ALA A 48 6.28 1.11 -14.79
C ALA A 48 5.36 1.82 -13.79
N GLY A 49 4.09 2.02 -14.17
CA GLY A 49 3.15 2.87 -13.43
C GLY A 49 2.45 2.24 -12.22
N TYR A 50 2.69 0.97 -11.86
CA TYR A 50 2.02 0.36 -10.70
C TYR A 50 2.98 -0.47 -9.85
N ASN A 51 3.37 0.11 -8.72
CA ASN A 51 4.27 -0.50 -7.76
C ASN A 51 3.46 -1.15 -6.65
N GLN A 52 3.93 -2.31 -6.18
CA GLN A 52 3.41 -2.90 -4.96
C GLN A 52 3.92 -2.08 -3.77
N VAL A 53 2.99 -1.78 -2.87
CA VAL A 53 3.24 -1.03 -1.64
C VAL A 53 3.05 -1.90 -0.41
N ASP A 54 2.21 -2.94 -0.51
CA ASP A 54 2.00 -3.89 0.57
C ASP A 54 1.42 -5.21 0.04
N LYS A 55 1.75 -6.33 0.70
CA LYS A 55 1.24 -7.67 0.38
C LYS A 55 1.23 -8.56 1.61
N ARG A 56 0.06 -9.10 1.98
CA ARG A 56 -0.08 -10.11 3.06
C ARG A 56 -1.25 -11.07 2.79
N PRO A 57 -1.28 -12.25 3.45
CA PRO A 57 -2.50 -13.07 3.52
C PRO A 57 -3.66 -12.29 4.17
N VAL A 58 -4.90 -12.62 3.79
CA VAL A 58 -6.12 -11.93 4.28
C VAL A 58 -6.19 -11.93 5.81
N ASP A 59 -5.80 -13.04 6.46
CA ASP A 59 -5.85 -13.15 7.92
C ASP A 59 -4.89 -12.20 8.65
N LYS A 60 -3.82 -11.72 8.00
CA LYS A 60 -2.98 -10.67 8.61
C LYS A 60 -3.70 -9.33 8.63
N TYR A 61 -4.37 -8.95 7.54
CA TYR A 61 -5.17 -7.73 7.50
C TYR A 61 -6.39 -7.81 8.40
N LYS A 62 -6.99 -9.00 8.54
CA LYS A 62 -8.05 -9.25 9.53
C LYS A 62 -7.64 -8.80 10.92
N THR A 63 -6.45 -9.20 11.37
CA THR A 63 -5.93 -8.79 12.68
C THR A 63 -5.63 -7.29 12.74
N PHE A 64 -5.11 -6.69 11.67
CA PHE A 64 -4.68 -5.29 11.68
C PHE A 64 -5.82 -4.28 11.59
N TRP A 65 -6.90 -4.64 10.89
CA TRP A 65 -8.04 -3.75 10.62
C TRP A 65 -9.35 -4.26 11.23
N SER A 66 -9.28 -5.31 12.08
CA SER A 66 -10.44 -5.94 12.71
C SER A 66 -11.53 -6.30 11.69
N ILE A 67 -11.12 -6.86 10.55
CA ILE A 67 -12.03 -7.14 9.44
C ILE A 67 -13.07 -8.20 9.87
N PRO A 68 -14.38 -7.95 9.67
CA PRO A 68 -15.42 -8.95 9.90
C PRO A 68 -15.19 -10.25 9.12
N ASN A 69 -15.67 -11.38 9.67
CA ASN A 69 -15.50 -12.70 9.03
C ASN A 69 -16.15 -12.76 7.63
N SER A 70 -17.34 -12.18 7.47
CA SER A 70 -18.06 -12.07 6.18
C SER A 70 -17.21 -11.44 5.08
N ILE A 71 -16.53 -10.35 5.41
CA ILE A 71 -15.62 -9.64 4.49
C ILE A 71 -14.35 -10.46 4.25
N CYS A 72 -13.81 -11.13 5.27
CA CYS A 72 -12.66 -12.02 5.11
C CYS A 72 -12.97 -13.18 4.16
N GLU A 73 -14.13 -13.80 4.27
CA GLU A 73 -14.58 -14.86 3.35
C GLU A 73 -14.64 -14.35 1.91
N THR A 74 -15.21 -13.16 1.70
CA THR A 74 -15.26 -12.49 0.39
C THR A 74 -13.86 -12.24 -0.16
N LEU A 75 -12.95 -11.70 0.65
CA LEU A 75 -11.55 -11.47 0.28
C LEU A 75 -10.80 -12.79 -0.02
N LYS A 76 -11.08 -13.87 0.71
CA LYS A 76 -10.44 -15.17 0.50
C LYS A 76 -10.90 -15.85 -0.79
N LEU A 77 -12.18 -15.71 -1.15
CA LEU A 77 -12.68 -16.10 -2.48
C LEU A 77 -12.03 -15.24 -3.59
N TYR A 78 -11.94 -13.92 -3.36
CA TYR A 78 -11.36 -12.99 -4.32
C TYR A 78 -9.89 -13.27 -4.62
N THR A 79 -9.12 -13.58 -3.58
CA THR A 79 -7.67 -13.85 -3.65
C THR A 79 -7.34 -15.30 -4.03
N GLY A 80 -8.30 -16.23 -3.86
CA GLY A 80 -8.10 -17.67 -4.06
C GLY A 80 -7.45 -18.38 -2.88
N GLU A 81 -7.39 -17.74 -1.70
CA GLU A 81 -7.13 -18.44 -0.43
C GLU A 81 -8.17 -19.54 -0.19
N THR A 82 -9.45 -19.25 -0.52
CA THR A 82 -10.55 -20.21 -0.58
C THR A 82 -10.95 -20.46 -2.04
N LEU A 83 -11.09 -21.72 -2.43
CA LEU A 83 -11.49 -22.09 -3.80
C LEU A 83 -13.01 -21.97 -4.00
N PRO A 84 -13.49 -21.52 -5.16
CA PRO A 84 -14.92 -21.42 -5.48
C PRO A 84 -15.49 -22.79 -5.93
N VAL A 85 -15.56 -23.73 -5.00
CA VAL A 85 -16.02 -25.11 -5.27
C VAL A 85 -17.49 -25.10 -5.73
N GLY A 86 -17.77 -25.77 -6.85
CA GLY A 86 -19.12 -25.95 -7.37
C GLY A 86 -19.65 -24.80 -8.25
N ILE A 87 -18.88 -23.71 -8.42
CA ILE A 87 -19.25 -22.59 -9.29
C ILE A 87 -18.70 -22.83 -10.70
N LYS A 88 -19.55 -22.66 -11.72
CA LYS A 88 -19.21 -22.86 -13.13
C LYS A 88 -19.03 -21.51 -13.85
N ASN A 89 -18.32 -21.52 -14.98
CA ASN A 89 -18.13 -20.36 -15.87
C ASN A 89 -17.39 -19.17 -15.24
N LEU A 90 -16.45 -19.44 -14.32
CA LEU A 90 -15.57 -18.41 -13.77
C LEU A 90 -14.50 -17.99 -14.77
N LYS A 91 -14.09 -16.71 -14.73
CA LYS A 91 -12.94 -16.20 -15.50
C LYS A 91 -11.62 -16.88 -15.09
N ASP A 92 -11.48 -17.27 -13.82
CA ASP A 92 -10.31 -17.96 -13.28
C ASP A 92 -10.73 -18.98 -12.23
N ASN A 93 -10.61 -20.29 -12.50
CA ASN A 93 -11.05 -21.36 -11.58
C ASN A 93 -10.34 -21.37 -10.21
N ARG A 94 -9.30 -20.57 -10.02
CA ARG A 94 -8.54 -20.51 -8.75
C ARG A 94 -9.10 -19.49 -7.76
N ARG A 95 -10.05 -18.64 -8.16
CA ARG A 95 -10.60 -17.53 -7.35
C ARG A 95 -11.92 -17.03 -7.94
N MET A 96 -12.48 -15.98 -7.36
CA MET A 96 -13.52 -15.18 -8.01
C MET A 96 -13.04 -13.75 -8.20
N PHE A 97 -13.51 -13.07 -9.23
CA PHE A 97 -13.45 -11.61 -9.30
C PHE A 97 -14.61 -11.00 -8.51
N LEU A 98 -14.49 -9.74 -8.10
CA LEU A 98 -15.55 -9.10 -7.31
C LEU A 98 -16.86 -8.96 -8.07
N ASP A 99 -16.81 -8.88 -9.41
CA ASP A 99 -17.99 -8.86 -10.27
C ASP A 99 -18.62 -10.25 -10.50
N GLU A 100 -18.01 -11.32 -9.96
CA GLU A 100 -18.54 -12.69 -9.97
C GLU A 100 -19.13 -13.10 -8.61
N ILE A 101 -18.94 -12.29 -7.56
CA ILE A 101 -19.42 -12.56 -6.20
C ILE A 101 -20.79 -11.88 -6.00
N ASP A 102 -21.62 -12.47 -5.12
CA ASP A 102 -22.91 -11.90 -4.76
C ASP A 102 -22.81 -10.41 -4.35
N LYS A 103 -23.67 -9.59 -4.95
CA LYS A 103 -23.63 -8.14 -4.83
C LYS A 103 -23.71 -7.68 -3.37
N SER A 104 -24.52 -8.33 -2.53
CA SER A 104 -24.68 -7.90 -1.13
C SER A 104 -23.37 -8.01 -0.34
N LYS A 105 -22.59 -9.08 -0.60
CA LYS A 105 -21.26 -9.28 0.01
C LYS A 105 -20.23 -8.27 -0.51
N VAL A 106 -20.30 -7.95 -1.80
CA VAL A 106 -19.44 -6.94 -2.41
C VAL A 106 -19.75 -5.56 -1.85
N ASP A 107 -21.02 -5.20 -1.70
CA ASP A 107 -21.45 -3.91 -1.13
C ASP A 107 -21.00 -3.77 0.33
N GLU A 108 -21.08 -4.85 1.14
CA GLU A 108 -20.53 -4.89 2.51
C GLU A 108 -19.02 -4.65 2.51
N LEU A 109 -18.28 -5.30 1.60
CA LEU A 109 -16.85 -5.12 1.44
C LEU A 109 -16.50 -3.68 1.02
N LEU A 110 -17.17 -3.12 0.02
CA LEU A 110 -16.95 -1.75 -0.43
C LEU A 110 -17.22 -0.74 0.71
N LYS A 111 -18.30 -0.96 1.47
CA LYS A 111 -18.61 -0.14 2.64
C LYS A 111 -17.50 -0.19 3.68
N PHE A 112 -16.99 -1.38 4.02
CA PHE A 112 -15.89 -1.51 4.97
C PHE A 112 -14.64 -0.75 4.54
N PHE A 113 -14.22 -0.91 3.28
CA PHE A 113 -13.04 -0.21 2.75
C PHE A 113 -13.26 1.31 2.65
N SER A 114 -14.49 1.76 2.40
CA SER A 114 -14.85 3.18 2.41
C SER A 114 -14.77 3.77 3.82
N ASP A 115 -15.38 3.11 4.81
CA ASP A 115 -15.42 3.57 6.20
C ASP A 115 -14.02 3.55 6.85
N ASN A 116 -13.16 2.60 6.46
CA ASN A 116 -11.82 2.42 7.03
C ASN A 116 -10.70 2.97 6.14
N ARG A 117 -11.03 3.74 5.09
CA ARG A 117 -10.07 4.18 4.08
C ARG A 117 -8.82 4.83 4.67
N THR A 118 -9.00 5.77 5.60
CA THR A 118 -7.88 6.48 6.23
C THR A 118 -6.96 5.54 7.02
N LEU A 119 -7.53 4.59 7.74
CA LEU A 119 -6.77 3.57 8.48
C LEU A 119 -5.93 2.74 7.51
N ILE A 120 -6.54 2.27 6.42
CA ILE A 120 -5.90 1.41 5.43
C ILE A 120 -4.74 2.13 4.74
N PHE A 121 -4.93 3.38 4.31
CA PHE A 121 -3.84 4.16 3.69
C PHE A 121 -2.69 4.43 4.65
N ASN A 122 -2.97 4.76 5.91
CA ASN A 122 -1.91 4.91 6.90
C ASN A 122 -1.16 3.58 7.11
N ASP A 123 -1.87 2.46 7.24
CA ASP A 123 -1.22 1.17 7.46
C ASP A 123 -0.37 0.72 6.27
N VAL A 124 -0.88 0.89 5.06
CA VAL A 124 -0.25 0.43 3.81
C VAL A 124 0.92 1.33 3.38
N LEU A 125 0.84 2.65 3.58
CA LEU A 125 1.87 3.58 3.10
C LEU A 125 2.83 4.05 4.18
N ARG A 126 2.34 4.37 5.37
CA ARG A 126 3.19 4.85 6.47
C ARG A 126 3.94 3.70 7.14
N VAL A 127 3.31 2.52 7.21
CA VAL A 127 3.73 1.39 8.05
C VAL A 127 3.63 1.75 9.55
N ARG A 128 3.52 0.75 10.43
CA ARG A 128 3.41 0.93 11.89
C ARG A 128 4.75 0.78 12.61
N GLY A 129 4.83 1.34 13.83
CA GLY A 129 5.93 1.15 14.77
C GLY A 129 7.04 2.18 14.63
N ALA A 130 8.17 1.96 15.29
CA ALA A 130 9.30 2.90 15.35
C ALA A 130 9.93 3.23 13.97
N LEU A 131 9.55 2.48 12.95
CA LEU A 131 9.99 2.63 11.57
C LEU A 131 8.89 3.22 10.67
N SER A 132 7.81 3.77 11.22
CA SER A 132 6.80 4.49 10.44
C SER A 132 7.45 5.61 9.65
N ALA A 133 7.18 5.68 8.34
CA ALA A 133 7.70 6.74 7.50
C ALA A 133 7.10 8.09 7.91
N ASP A 134 7.93 9.12 7.97
CA ASP A 134 7.53 10.52 8.11
C ASP A 134 7.50 11.21 6.74
N TRP A 135 8.35 10.74 5.83
CA TRP A 135 8.48 11.25 4.48
C TRP A 135 8.49 10.12 3.44
N LEU A 136 7.98 10.41 2.25
CA LEU A 136 8.14 9.56 1.07
C LEU A 136 8.97 10.31 0.02
N LEU A 137 10.10 9.73 -0.36
CA LEU A 137 10.90 10.16 -1.50
C LEU A 137 10.59 9.27 -2.70
N VAL A 138 9.98 9.84 -3.74
CA VAL A 138 9.80 9.15 -5.01
C VAL A 138 10.83 9.66 -6.01
N THR A 139 11.57 8.73 -6.62
CA THR A 139 12.49 9.05 -7.71
C THR A 139 11.91 8.56 -9.03
N ARG A 140 12.00 9.40 -10.06
CA ARG A 140 11.57 9.09 -11.42
C ARG A 140 12.78 9.23 -12.34
N LYS A 141 13.21 8.11 -12.93
CA LYS A 141 14.30 8.11 -13.93
C LYS A 141 13.72 8.13 -15.34
N ASN A 142 14.11 9.11 -16.14
CA ASN A 142 13.86 9.18 -17.58
C ASN A 142 15.20 9.23 -18.32
N ASP A 143 15.55 8.18 -19.04
CA ASP A 143 16.85 8.01 -19.73
C ASP A 143 18.06 8.37 -18.85
N ALA A 144 18.59 9.60 -19.01
CA ALA A 144 19.77 10.14 -18.32
C ALA A 144 19.44 11.09 -17.14
N VAL A 145 18.19 11.48 -16.95
CA VAL A 145 17.77 12.44 -15.91
C VAL A 145 17.02 11.71 -14.79
N ILE A 146 17.35 12.07 -13.55
CA ILE A 146 16.65 11.59 -12.35
C ILE A 146 15.95 12.80 -11.73
N ASP A 147 14.63 12.78 -11.77
CA ASP A 147 13.78 13.71 -11.01
C ASP A 147 13.38 13.06 -9.69
N TRP A 148 13.07 13.86 -8.69
CA TRP A 148 12.59 13.35 -7.41
C TRP A 148 11.58 14.30 -6.78
N ILE A 149 10.73 13.74 -5.91
CA ILE A 149 9.82 14.52 -5.08
C ILE A 149 9.82 13.93 -3.67
N LEU A 150 9.95 14.80 -2.67
CA LEU A 150 9.85 14.48 -1.26
C LEU A 150 8.56 15.08 -0.71
N LYS A 151 7.72 14.27 -0.07
CA LYS A 151 6.46 14.70 0.53
C LYS A 151 6.29 14.15 1.93
N ASP A 152 5.67 14.95 2.80
CA ASP A 152 5.20 14.50 4.10
C ASP A 152 4.22 13.34 3.91
N ILE A 153 4.36 12.31 4.74
CA ILE A 153 3.59 11.08 4.61
C ILE A 153 2.08 11.30 4.85
N ASN A 154 1.67 12.30 5.65
CA ASN A 154 0.24 12.63 5.82
C ASN A 154 -0.32 13.16 4.51
N PHE A 155 0.41 14.04 3.83
CA PHE A 155 0.05 14.50 2.49
C PHE A 155 -0.09 13.32 1.53
N VAL A 156 0.87 12.40 1.51
CA VAL A 156 0.86 11.21 0.63
C VAL A 156 -0.36 10.33 0.89
N CYS A 157 -0.62 9.97 2.16
CA CYS A 157 -1.79 9.19 2.55
C CYS A 157 -3.09 9.86 2.10
N ASN A 158 -3.23 11.16 2.36
CA ASN A 158 -4.42 11.93 1.99
C ASN A 158 -4.57 12.06 0.47
N PHE A 159 -3.47 12.24 -0.25
CA PHE A 159 -3.47 12.35 -1.71
C PHE A 159 -3.97 11.05 -2.36
N PHE A 160 -3.40 9.90 -2.00
CA PHE A 160 -3.80 8.61 -2.57
C PHE A 160 -5.17 8.12 -2.07
N ALA A 161 -5.62 8.57 -0.90
CA ALA A 161 -6.97 8.28 -0.40
C ALA A 161 -8.10 8.98 -1.17
N LYS A 162 -7.80 9.98 -1.99
CA LYS A 162 -8.82 10.67 -2.81
C LYS A 162 -9.44 9.72 -3.84
N GLY A 163 -10.76 9.83 -4.02
CA GLY A 163 -11.54 9.02 -4.97
C GLY A 163 -12.50 8.04 -4.29
N SER A 164 -13.31 7.36 -5.09
CA SER A 164 -14.28 6.35 -4.66
C SER A 164 -13.62 5.03 -4.26
N VAL A 165 -14.37 4.21 -3.52
CA VAL A 165 -14.09 2.79 -3.33
C VAL A 165 -15.07 2.01 -4.19
N GLU A 166 -14.56 1.29 -5.18
CA GLU A 166 -15.40 0.71 -6.24
C GLU A 166 -14.80 -0.56 -6.84
N VAL A 167 -15.65 -1.35 -7.50
CA VAL A 167 -15.20 -2.46 -8.34
C VAL A 167 -14.88 -1.92 -9.74
N THR A 168 -13.67 -2.21 -10.22
CA THR A 168 -13.24 -1.85 -11.59
C THR A 168 -13.93 -2.73 -12.63
N ASN A 169 -13.94 -2.31 -13.89
CA ASN A 169 -14.49 -3.11 -15.02
C ASN A 169 -13.83 -4.49 -15.18
N LYS A 170 -12.64 -4.70 -14.57
CA LYS A 170 -11.94 -5.99 -14.56
C LYS A 170 -12.23 -6.80 -13.30
N GLY A 171 -13.17 -6.39 -12.45
CA GLY A 171 -13.56 -7.10 -11.23
C GLY A 171 -12.54 -7.02 -10.08
N ASN A 172 -11.64 -6.01 -10.10
CA ASN A 172 -10.71 -5.73 -8.99
C ASN A 172 -11.21 -4.59 -8.10
N LEU A 173 -10.71 -4.54 -6.87
CA LEU A 173 -11.03 -3.50 -5.91
C LEU A 173 -10.17 -2.25 -6.13
N LYS A 174 -10.81 -1.11 -6.35
CA LYS A 174 -10.16 0.21 -6.34
C LYS A 174 -10.56 0.94 -5.06
N ILE A 175 -9.58 1.53 -4.39
CA ILE A 175 -9.72 2.25 -3.12
C ILE A 175 -9.01 3.59 -3.31
N GLY A 176 -9.75 4.65 -3.62
CA GLY A 176 -9.14 5.92 -4.01
C GLY A 176 -8.26 5.76 -5.26
N ARG A 177 -6.98 6.15 -5.15
CA ARG A 177 -5.95 5.98 -6.19
C ARG A 177 -5.14 4.68 -6.05
N MET A 178 -5.53 3.79 -5.14
CA MET A 178 -4.88 2.48 -4.92
C MET A 178 -5.76 1.35 -5.48
N THR A 179 -5.14 0.27 -5.96
CA THR A 179 -5.82 -0.97 -6.34
C THR A 179 -5.42 -2.09 -5.39
N ALA A 180 -6.40 -2.85 -4.91
CA ALA A 180 -6.16 -4.10 -4.21
C ALA A 180 -6.48 -5.28 -5.15
N GLN A 181 -5.57 -6.23 -5.22
CA GLN A 181 -5.67 -7.36 -6.14
C GLN A 181 -5.07 -8.64 -5.57
N ARG A 182 -5.47 -9.80 -6.13
CA ARG A 182 -4.71 -11.03 -5.94
C ARG A 182 -3.28 -10.84 -6.44
N LYS A 183 -2.29 -11.21 -5.62
CA LYS A 183 -0.87 -11.10 -5.96
C LYS A 183 -0.49 -11.82 -7.26
N GLY A 184 -0.88 -13.10 -7.37
CA GLY A 184 -0.45 -13.98 -8.46
C GLY A 184 1.06 -14.22 -8.52
N GLY A 185 1.49 -15.16 -9.37
CA GLY A 185 2.92 -15.53 -9.49
C GLY A 185 3.51 -16.13 -8.21
N THR A 186 4.82 -16.08 -8.06
CA THR A 186 5.55 -16.61 -6.90
C THR A 186 6.44 -15.53 -6.25
N PRO A 187 6.72 -15.61 -4.93
CA PRO A 187 6.03 -16.42 -3.92
C PRO A 187 4.65 -15.83 -3.52
N ASP A 188 3.85 -16.63 -2.82
CA ASP A 188 2.52 -16.28 -2.26
C ASP A 188 1.47 -15.77 -3.28
N PRO A 189 1.10 -16.58 -4.28
CA PRO A 189 0.14 -16.17 -5.34
C PRO A 189 -1.22 -15.74 -4.82
N LYS A 190 -1.59 -16.17 -3.61
CA LYS A 190 -2.91 -16.00 -3.00
C LYS A 190 -2.99 -14.84 -2.02
N SER A 191 -1.91 -14.08 -1.79
CA SER A 191 -2.00 -12.91 -0.93
C SER A 191 -2.83 -11.79 -1.57
N LEU A 192 -3.43 -10.96 -0.71
CA LEU A 192 -3.96 -9.67 -1.12
C LEU A 192 -2.78 -8.70 -1.27
N GLN A 193 -2.73 -8.01 -2.41
CA GLN A 193 -1.65 -7.12 -2.80
C GLN A 193 -2.22 -5.73 -3.09
N PHE A 194 -1.60 -4.71 -2.52
CA PHE A 194 -1.92 -3.31 -2.78
C PHE A 194 -0.91 -2.71 -3.75
N LYS A 195 -1.42 -2.00 -4.75
CA LYS A 195 -0.61 -1.29 -5.73
C LYS A 195 -1.12 0.13 -5.94
N LEU A 196 -0.19 1.04 -6.18
CA LEU A 196 -0.49 2.40 -6.62
C LEU A 196 0.59 2.89 -7.60
N ASN A 197 0.36 4.04 -8.20
CA ASN A 197 1.34 4.73 -9.02
C ASN A 197 2.03 5.86 -8.22
N PRO A 198 3.29 5.70 -7.78
CA PRO A 198 3.95 6.78 -7.05
C PRO A 198 4.24 8.00 -7.94
N LEU A 199 4.21 7.86 -9.27
CA LEU A 199 4.41 8.96 -10.20
C LEU A 199 3.28 9.99 -10.16
N ASP A 200 2.10 9.63 -9.65
CA ASP A 200 0.98 10.56 -9.47
C ASP A 200 1.35 11.73 -8.52
N LEU A 201 2.38 11.58 -7.68
CA LEU A 201 2.86 12.67 -6.81
C LEU A 201 3.55 13.80 -7.58
N PHE A 202 3.91 13.59 -8.85
CA PHE A 202 4.50 14.62 -9.72
C PHE A 202 3.44 15.42 -10.51
N GLU A 203 2.15 15.11 -10.34
CA GLU A 203 1.02 15.88 -10.89
C GLU A 203 0.93 17.30 -10.30
#